data_AF-A0A836LEK9-F1
#
_entry.id   AF-A0A836LEK9-F1
#
_cell.length_a   1.000
_cell.length_b   1.000
_cell.length_c   1.000
_cell.angle_alpha   90.00
_cell.angle_beta   90.00
_cell.angle_gamma   90.00
#
_symmetry.space_group_name_H-M   'P 1'
#
loop_
_entity.id
_entity.type
_entity.pdbx_description
1 polymer ?
#
loop_
_entity_poly.entity_id
_entity_poly.type
_entity_poly.pdbx_seq_one_letter_code
_entity_poly.pdbx_strand_id
1 'polypeptide(L)'
;MAAPRDAAVLSALVKLETARHRLHDALREAAFSLSSAQREEESTRGCFVSFDAVPTEPGSLEALAFLFPNSATTSGSDAKEAGGDQSDATSRVCSSSSSSSSGVWDIVQIEGQKRSKQKAPPAVSQRLSPAPNSTEEEALPPPDPIYYFSENPSSALRECQEAYRHVLRCIVETANAQQHALAAAACMPNECVDE
;
A
#
# COMPACT_ATOMS: atom_id res chain seq x y z
N MET A 1 -10.94 24.61 32.04
CA MET A 1 -11.53 23.79 30.96
C MET A 1 -10.56 23.85 29.81
N ALA A 2 -10.10 22.69 29.31
CA ALA A 2 -9.18 22.66 28.17
C ALA A 2 -9.82 23.34 26.95
N ALA A 3 -9.04 24.08 26.16
CA ALA A 3 -9.58 24.74 24.99
C ALA A 3 -10.11 23.66 24.01
N PRO A 4 -11.17 23.94 23.24
CA PRO A 4 -11.75 22.97 22.30
C PRO A 4 -10.74 22.43 21.26
N ARG A 5 -9.62 23.13 21.05
CA ARG A 5 -8.52 22.71 20.17
C ARG A 5 -7.58 21.69 20.82
N ASP A 6 -7.25 21.86 22.10
CA ASP A 6 -6.50 20.86 22.88
C ASP A 6 -7.24 19.53 22.90
N ALA A 7 -8.58 19.60 23.03
CA ALA A 7 -9.45 18.42 22.96
C ALA A 7 -9.37 17.72 21.59
N ALA A 8 -9.24 18.47 20.49
CA ALA A 8 -9.10 17.90 19.15
C ALA A 8 -7.74 17.21 18.95
N VAL A 9 -6.65 17.82 19.43
CA VAL A 9 -5.31 17.21 19.40
C VAL A 9 -5.27 15.93 20.23
N LEU A 10 -5.79 15.97 21.47
CA LEU A 10 -5.85 14.79 22.33
C LEU A 10 -6.71 13.68 21.72
N SER A 11 -7.85 14.02 21.12
CA SER A 11 -8.68 13.06 20.38
C SER A 11 -7.93 12.41 19.23
N ALA A 12 -7.17 13.19 18.46
CA ALA A 12 -6.37 12.68 17.35
C ALA A 12 -5.24 11.75 17.84
N LEU A 13 -4.57 12.09 18.94
CA LEU A 13 -3.54 11.24 19.55
C LEU A 13 -4.11 9.93 20.09
N VAL A 14 -5.30 9.95 20.70
CA VAL A 14 -5.99 8.72 21.15
C VAL A 14 -6.33 7.80 19.98
N LYS A 15 -6.81 8.37 18.86
CA LYS A 15 -7.05 7.60 17.63
C LYS A 15 -5.76 6.98 17.09
N LEU A 16 -4.67 7.74 17.07
CA LEU A 16 -3.36 7.24 16.65
C LEU A 16 -2.90 6.07 17.52
N GLU A 17 -2.98 6.21 18.85
CA GLU A 17 -2.54 5.15 19.75
C GLU A 17 -3.40 3.89 19.62
N THR A 18 -4.72 4.07 19.44
CA THR A 18 -5.63 2.95 19.17
C THR A 18 -5.26 2.23 17.86
N ALA A 19 -4.94 2.97 16.80
CA ALA A 19 -4.52 2.39 15.53
C ALA A 19 -3.18 1.63 15.65
N ARG A 20 -2.21 2.18 16.39
CA ARG A 20 -0.92 1.51 16.67
C ARG A 20 -1.11 0.21 17.44
N HIS A 21 -1.99 0.20 18.44
CA HIS A 21 -2.28 -1.02 19.20
C HIS A 21 -2.85 -2.12 18.30
N ARG A 22 -3.82 -1.78 17.43
CA ARG A 22 -4.39 -2.71 16.44
C ARG A 22 -3.34 -3.24 15.47
N LEU A 23 -2.47 -2.36 14.96
CA LEU A 23 -1.36 -2.76 14.09
C LEU A 23 -0.42 -3.76 14.78
N HIS A 24 -0.08 -3.50 16.04
CA HIS A 24 0.76 -4.41 16.82
C HIS A 24 0.09 -5.78 17.03
N ASP A 25 -1.20 -5.81 17.35
CA ASP A 25 -1.94 -7.07 17.52
C ASP A 25 -2.05 -7.84 16.20
N ALA A 26 -2.34 -7.15 15.09
CA ALA A 26 -2.37 -7.75 13.76
C ALA A 26 -1.01 -8.32 13.35
N LEU A 27 0.10 -7.63 13.65
CA LEU A 27 1.45 -8.13 13.39
C LEU A 27 1.77 -9.38 14.20
N ARG A 28 1.35 -9.43 15.47
CA ARG A 28 1.52 -10.62 16.32
C ARG A 28 0.72 -11.80 15.79
N GLU A 29 -0.54 -11.58 15.43
CA GLU A 29 -1.40 -12.62 14.84
C GLU A 29 -0.79 -13.14 13.54
N ALA A 30 -0.40 -12.26 12.61
CA ALA A 30 0.23 -12.64 11.35
C ALA A 30 1.53 -13.46 11.55
N ALA A 31 2.35 -13.12 12.55
CA ALA A 31 3.55 -13.88 12.86
C ALA A 31 3.26 -15.32 13.33
N PHE A 32 2.21 -15.51 14.14
CA PHE A 32 1.75 -16.83 14.57
C PHE A 32 1.14 -17.62 13.40
N SER A 33 0.35 -16.96 12.55
CA SER A 33 -0.22 -17.58 11.35
C SER A 33 0.87 -18.00 10.37
N LEU A 34 1.92 -17.20 10.18
CA LEU A 34 3.09 -17.58 9.38
C LEU A 34 3.77 -18.84 9.92
N SER A 35 4.04 -18.87 11.23
CA SER A 35 4.69 -20.03 11.86
C SER A 35 3.85 -21.30 11.71
N SER A 36 2.53 -21.16 11.75
CA SER A 36 1.58 -22.27 11.58
C SER A 36 1.55 -22.75 10.12
N ALA A 37 1.48 -21.82 9.17
CA ALA A 37 1.52 -22.10 7.74
C ALA A 37 2.85 -22.75 7.32
N GLN A 38 3.98 -22.23 7.81
CA GLN A 38 5.32 -22.81 7.58
C GLN A 38 5.37 -24.26 8.07
N ARG A 39 4.88 -24.52 9.30
CA ARG A 39 4.86 -25.88 9.84
C ARG A 39 4.01 -26.83 8.98
N GLU A 40 2.81 -26.41 8.57
CA GLU A 40 1.91 -27.25 7.77
C GLU A 40 2.51 -27.55 6.38
N GLU A 41 2.99 -26.52 5.69
CA GLU A 41 3.56 -26.66 4.36
C GLU A 41 4.88 -27.46 4.38
N GLU A 42 5.78 -27.20 5.34
CA GLU A 42 7.06 -27.91 5.43
C GLU A 42 6.90 -29.35 5.92
N SER A 43 6.09 -29.57 6.96
CA SER A 43 6.00 -30.89 7.61
C SER A 43 5.09 -31.86 6.86
N THR A 44 3.97 -31.37 6.31
CA THR A 44 2.96 -32.23 5.69
C THR A 44 3.10 -32.28 4.17
N ARG A 45 3.56 -31.19 3.55
CA ARG A 45 3.53 -31.05 2.09
C ARG A 45 4.92 -31.03 1.46
N GLY A 46 5.97 -30.90 2.28
CA GLY A 46 7.35 -30.81 1.81
C GLY A 46 7.63 -29.54 1.01
N CYS A 47 6.78 -28.51 1.17
CA CYS A 47 6.93 -27.22 0.52
C CYS A 47 7.60 -26.26 1.49
N PHE A 48 8.83 -25.82 1.17
CA PHE A 48 9.52 -24.83 1.99
C PHE A 48 8.91 -23.45 1.76
N VAL A 49 8.27 -22.91 2.80
CA VAL A 49 7.77 -21.54 2.84
C VAL A 49 8.86 -20.66 3.44
N SER A 50 10.03 -20.67 2.80
CA SER A 50 11.12 -19.73 3.11
C SER A 50 11.10 -18.57 2.11
N PHE A 51 11.52 -17.40 2.57
CA PHE A 51 11.59 -16.17 1.77
C PHE A 51 12.51 -16.29 0.52
N ASP A 52 13.33 -17.35 0.42
CA ASP A 52 14.19 -17.63 -0.74
C ASP A 52 13.46 -18.23 -1.94
N ALA A 53 12.19 -18.63 -1.79
CA ALA A 53 11.37 -19.15 -2.89
C ALA A 53 10.73 -18.05 -3.75
N VAL A 54 10.89 -16.77 -3.38
CA VAL A 54 10.51 -15.62 -4.20
C VAL A 54 11.45 -15.64 -5.41
N PRO A 55 10.98 -15.98 -6.63
CA PRO A 55 11.88 -16.00 -7.75
C PRO A 55 12.42 -14.58 -7.93
N THR A 56 13.74 -14.41 -7.87
CA THR A 56 14.41 -13.10 -7.96
C THR A 56 14.79 -12.74 -9.39
N GLU A 57 14.50 -13.62 -10.36
CA GLU A 57 14.77 -13.34 -11.75
C GLU A 57 13.95 -12.13 -12.24
N PRO A 58 14.55 -11.17 -12.96
CA PRO A 58 13.83 -10.04 -13.51
C PRO A 58 12.61 -10.48 -14.32
N GLY A 59 11.40 -10.11 -13.87
CA GLY A 59 10.14 -10.48 -14.50
C GLY A 59 9.37 -11.63 -13.84
N SER A 60 9.86 -12.19 -12.74
CA SER A 60 9.17 -13.25 -11.98
C SER A 60 7.99 -12.75 -11.13
N LEU A 61 8.09 -11.54 -10.60
CA LEU A 61 7.09 -10.92 -9.74
C LEU A 61 6.91 -9.45 -10.15
N GLU A 62 5.71 -9.13 -10.62
CA GLU A 62 5.25 -7.76 -10.74
C GLU A 62 4.43 -7.41 -9.49
N ALA A 63 4.66 -6.21 -8.94
CA ALA A 63 3.84 -5.71 -7.84
C ALA A 63 2.38 -5.65 -8.30
N LEU A 64 1.45 -6.26 -7.57
CA LEU A 64 0.02 -6.21 -7.92
C LEU A 64 -0.66 -4.92 -7.45
N ALA A 65 -0.04 -4.21 -6.52
CA ALA A 65 -0.55 -2.96 -6.00
C ALA A 65 0.61 -2.07 -5.56
N PHE A 66 0.39 -0.76 -5.69
CA PHE A 66 1.28 0.26 -5.16
C PHE A 66 0.52 1.10 -4.14
N LEU A 67 1.26 1.55 -3.13
CA LEU A 67 0.79 2.55 -2.18
C LEU A 67 1.20 3.92 -2.68
N PHE A 68 0.22 4.76 -2.99
CA PHE A 68 0.48 6.13 -3.41
C PHE A 68 -0.09 7.13 -2.39
N PRO A 69 0.63 8.23 -2.13
CA PRO A 69 0.04 9.37 -1.42
C PRO A 69 -0.88 10.11 -2.40
N ASN A 70 -2.19 10.16 -2.13
CA ASN A 70 -3.12 10.93 -2.96
C ASN A 70 -2.88 12.42 -2.72
N SER A 71 -2.24 13.11 -3.66
CA SER A 71 -2.28 14.57 -3.66
C SER A 71 -3.68 14.98 -4.12
N ALA A 72 -4.46 15.58 -3.22
CA ALA A 72 -5.75 16.15 -3.57
C ALA A 72 -5.53 17.16 -4.71
N THR A 73 -5.91 16.80 -5.94
CA THR A 73 -5.82 17.68 -7.10
C THR A 73 -6.94 18.70 -6.98
N THR A 74 -6.65 19.85 -6.39
CA THR A 74 -7.48 21.04 -6.50
C THR A 74 -7.43 21.51 -7.95
N SER A 75 -8.34 20.98 -8.77
CA SER A 75 -8.70 21.55 -10.06
C SER A 75 -9.38 22.90 -9.80
N GLY A 76 -8.69 24.00 -10.11
CA GLY A 76 -9.21 25.34 -9.87
C GLY A 76 -8.45 26.46 -10.57
N SER A 77 -8.76 26.64 -11.85
CA SER A 77 -8.88 27.93 -12.56
C SER A 77 -7.63 28.78 -12.84
N ASP A 78 -7.39 28.95 -14.14
CA ASP A 78 -6.52 29.93 -14.79
C ASP A 78 -6.59 31.35 -14.20
N ALA A 79 -5.42 31.96 -13.97
CA ALA A 79 -5.25 33.40 -13.87
C ALA A 79 -3.87 33.84 -14.40
N LYS A 80 -3.87 34.10 -15.71
CA LYS A 80 -3.08 35.07 -16.50
C LYS A 80 -1.87 35.75 -15.85
N GLU A 81 -0.71 35.57 -16.49
CA GLU A 81 0.54 36.30 -16.31
C GLU A 81 0.41 37.83 -16.43
N ALA A 82 1.16 38.55 -15.59
CA ALA A 82 1.76 39.84 -15.93
C ALA A 82 3.13 39.96 -15.23
N GLY A 83 4.14 40.37 -15.99
CA GLY A 83 5.56 40.20 -15.68
C GLY A 83 6.18 41.15 -14.65
N GLY A 84 7.50 41.02 -14.48
CA GLY A 84 8.30 41.89 -13.64
C GLY A 84 9.69 41.35 -13.32
N ASP A 85 10.61 41.61 -14.24
CA ASP A 85 12.03 42.01 -14.09
C ASP A 85 13.00 41.40 -13.05
N GLN A 86 14.25 41.22 -13.53
CA GLN A 86 15.41 40.63 -12.86
C GLN A 86 16.02 41.56 -11.79
N SER A 87 16.41 40.99 -10.64
CA SER A 87 17.65 41.38 -9.96
C SER A 87 18.12 40.31 -8.96
N ASP A 88 19.44 40.32 -8.79
CA ASP A 88 20.32 39.21 -8.43
C ASP A 88 20.67 39.17 -6.93
N ALA A 89 21.14 37.99 -6.52
CA ALA A 89 22.02 37.69 -5.39
C ALA A 89 21.50 37.70 -3.93
N THR A 90 21.51 36.47 -3.39
CA THR A 90 21.96 36.07 -2.03
C THR A 90 21.05 36.33 -0.82
N SER A 91 20.17 35.37 -0.55
CA SER A 91 20.20 34.65 0.73
C SER A 91 19.39 33.35 0.57
N ARG A 92 20.08 32.21 0.65
CA ARG A 92 19.45 30.89 0.59
C ARG A 92 19.01 30.53 2.00
N VAL A 93 17.93 31.15 2.47
CA VAL A 93 17.15 30.64 3.59
C VAL A 93 16.17 29.66 2.97
N CYS A 94 16.30 28.38 3.32
CA CYS A 94 15.36 27.34 2.97
C CYS A 94 14.01 27.65 3.65
N SER A 95 13.20 28.48 3.01
CA SER A 95 11.76 28.46 3.16
C SER A 95 11.29 27.15 2.55
N SER A 96 11.40 26.07 3.32
CA SER A 96 10.59 24.89 3.14
C SER A 96 9.15 25.33 3.42
N SER A 97 8.51 25.95 2.43
CA SER A 97 7.07 26.01 2.32
C SER A 97 6.61 24.57 2.17
N SER A 98 6.51 23.91 3.32
CA SER A 98 5.84 22.63 3.52
C SER A 98 4.37 22.89 3.23
N SER A 99 4.04 23.01 1.93
CA SER A 99 2.71 22.76 1.43
C SER A 99 2.39 21.33 1.86
N SER A 100 1.84 21.24 3.07
CA SER A 100 1.45 20.03 3.76
C SER A 100 0.23 19.51 3.02
N SER A 101 0.53 18.91 1.87
CA SER A 101 -0.37 18.10 1.08
C SER A 101 -0.77 16.95 2.01
N SER A 102 -1.87 17.15 2.74
CA SER A 102 -2.61 16.16 3.49
C SER A 102 -3.07 15.10 2.50
N GLY A 103 -2.17 14.18 2.18
CA GLY A 103 -2.40 13.15 1.20
C GLY A 103 -2.86 11.89 1.87
N VAL A 104 -4.14 11.56 1.70
CA VAL A 104 -4.69 10.26 2.09
C VAL A 104 -3.95 9.18 1.30
N TRP A 105 -3.42 8.15 1.98
CA TRP A 105 -2.77 7.04 1.28
C TRP A 105 -3.83 6.07 0.77
N ASP A 106 -3.68 5.64 -0.47
CA ASP A 106 -4.60 4.69 -1.09
C ASP A 106 -3.84 3.51 -1.72
N ILE A 107 -4.52 2.36 -1.77
CA ILE A 107 -4.01 1.15 -2.40
C ILE A 107 -4.56 1.11 -3.81
N VAL A 108 -3.73 1.40 -4.80
CA VAL A 108 -4.12 1.30 -6.21
C VAL A 108 -3.69 -0.07 -6.72
N GLN A 109 -4.67 -0.89 -7.10
CA GLN A 109 -4.41 -2.15 -7.79
C GLN A 109 -3.88 -1.85 -9.19
N ILE A 110 -2.84 -2.56 -9.61
CA ILE A 110 -2.39 -2.50 -11.00
C ILE A 110 -3.38 -3.34 -11.82
N GLU A 111 -4.19 -2.68 -12.63
CA GLU A 111 -4.89 -3.36 -13.71
C GLU A 111 -3.82 -3.97 -14.63
N GLY A 112 -3.70 -5.30 -14.57
CA GLY A 112 -2.64 -6.05 -15.24
C GLY A 112 -2.53 -5.64 -16.70
N GLN A 113 -1.45 -4.94 -17.04
CA GLN A 113 -1.11 -4.62 -18.41
C GLN A 113 -0.72 -5.93 -19.09
N LYS A 114 -1.72 -6.62 -19.70
CA LYS A 114 -1.56 -7.90 -20.40
C LYS A 114 -0.36 -7.85 -21.33
N ARG A 115 0.78 -8.42 -20.92
CA ARG A 115 1.87 -8.68 -21.85
C ARG A 115 1.54 -9.92 -22.67
N SER A 116 1.16 -9.64 -23.90
CA SER A 116 1.24 -10.54 -25.04
C SER A 116 2.59 -11.28 -25.06
N LYS A 117 2.51 -12.62 -25.03
CA LYS A 117 3.50 -13.60 -25.51
C LYS A 117 4.89 -13.55 -24.84
N GLN A 118 5.02 -14.22 -23.70
CA GLN A 118 6.23 -14.99 -23.42
C GLN A 118 5.98 -16.48 -23.73
N LYS A 119 6.76 -16.95 -24.70
CA LYS A 119 6.78 -18.29 -25.27
C LYS A 119 7.40 -19.24 -24.24
N ALA A 120 6.59 -20.09 -23.61
CA ALA A 120 7.07 -21.22 -22.81
C ALA A 120 7.82 -22.24 -23.71
N PRO A 121 8.83 -22.96 -23.20
CA PRO A 121 9.38 -24.13 -23.87
C PRO A 121 8.37 -25.31 -23.81
N PRO A 122 8.34 -26.21 -24.81
CA PRO A 122 7.27 -27.18 -24.96
C PRO A 122 7.46 -28.38 -24.02
N ALA A 123 6.54 -28.56 -23.07
CA ALA A 123 6.26 -29.87 -22.49
C ALA A 123 5.14 -30.54 -23.31
N VAL A 124 5.45 -31.74 -23.78
CA VAL A 124 4.66 -32.55 -24.70
C VAL A 124 3.33 -32.99 -24.06
N SER A 125 2.21 -32.61 -24.67
CA SER A 125 1.01 -33.45 -24.70
C SER A 125 0.16 -33.11 -25.92
N GLN A 126 0.21 -34.01 -26.90
CA GLN A 126 -0.70 -34.01 -28.04
C GLN A 126 -2.09 -34.44 -27.56
N ARG A 127 -3.10 -33.61 -27.82
CA ARG A 127 -4.41 -34.08 -28.32
C ARG A 127 -5.13 -32.96 -29.07
N LEU A 128 -5.76 -33.38 -30.16
CA LEU A 128 -6.28 -32.56 -31.26
C LEU A 128 -7.56 -31.76 -30.93
N SER A 129 -7.65 -30.61 -31.59
CA SER A 129 -8.66 -29.55 -31.85
C SER A 129 -10.18 -29.94 -31.92
N PRO A 130 -11.17 -28.99 -32.04
CA PRO A 130 -11.08 -27.60 -32.53
C PRO A 130 -11.87 -26.50 -31.77
N ALA A 131 -11.61 -25.26 -32.20
CA ALA A 131 -12.07 -23.98 -31.66
C ALA A 131 -13.60 -23.75 -31.71
N PRO A 132 -14.07 -22.79 -30.90
CA PRO A 132 -15.04 -21.81 -31.40
C PRO A 132 -14.59 -20.36 -31.19
N ASN A 133 -15.20 -19.51 -32.00
CA ASN A 133 -14.86 -18.14 -32.32
C ASN A 133 -15.14 -17.13 -31.20
N SER A 134 -14.41 -16.01 -31.29
CA SER A 134 -14.72 -14.64 -30.83
C SER A 134 -15.71 -14.49 -29.67
N THR A 135 -15.18 -14.28 -28.48
CA THR A 135 -15.93 -13.69 -27.37
C THR A 135 -15.07 -12.59 -26.77
N GLU A 136 -15.68 -11.43 -26.60
CA GLU A 136 -15.14 -10.26 -25.94
C GLU A 136 -14.39 -10.70 -24.67
N GLU A 137 -13.10 -10.35 -24.63
CA GLU A 137 -12.17 -10.76 -23.58
C GLU A 137 -12.48 -9.92 -22.33
N GLU A 138 -13.62 -10.22 -21.69
CA GLU A 138 -14.00 -9.74 -20.37
C GLU A 138 -12.79 -9.98 -19.46
N ALA A 139 -12.17 -8.88 -19.02
CA ALA A 139 -10.92 -8.92 -18.29
C ALA A 139 -11.19 -9.63 -16.96
N LEU A 140 -10.93 -10.94 -16.94
CA LEU A 140 -11.04 -11.74 -15.73
C LEU A 140 -10.21 -11.06 -14.63
N PRO A 141 -10.76 -10.92 -13.41
CA PRO A 141 -10.04 -10.32 -12.31
C PRO A 141 -8.70 -11.04 -12.12
N PRO A 142 -7.64 -10.30 -11.74
CA PRO A 142 -6.32 -10.91 -11.57
C PRO A 142 -6.44 -12.08 -10.57
N PRO A 143 -5.82 -13.24 -10.89
CA PRO A 143 -5.83 -14.39 -9.99
C PRO A 143 -5.31 -13.99 -8.61
N ASP A 144 -5.89 -14.57 -7.56
CA ASP A 144 -5.37 -14.33 -6.20
C ASP A 144 -3.87 -14.72 -6.17
N PRO A 145 -2.98 -13.81 -5.74
CA PRO A 145 -1.54 -14.08 -5.70
C PRO A 145 -1.14 -15.31 -4.89
N ILE A 146 -2.01 -15.82 -4.02
CA ILE A 146 -1.78 -17.10 -3.35
C ILE A 146 -1.49 -18.25 -4.31
N TYR A 147 -2.13 -18.24 -5.47
CA TYR A 147 -2.00 -19.30 -6.47
C TYR A 147 -0.70 -19.21 -7.27
N TYR A 148 0.06 -18.13 -7.14
CA TYR A 148 1.42 -18.05 -7.68
C TYR A 148 2.42 -18.89 -6.87
N PHE A 149 2.12 -19.14 -5.60
CA PHE A 149 2.99 -19.93 -4.71
C PHE A 149 2.59 -21.40 -4.64
N SER A 150 1.30 -21.70 -4.78
CA SER A 150 0.79 -23.06 -4.71
C SER A 150 -0.47 -23.22 -5.55
N GLU A 151 -0.53 -24.24 -6.40
CA GLU A 151 -1.74 -24.61 -7.12
C GLU A 151 -2.90 -24.99 -6.17
N ASN A 152 -2.56 -25.46 -4.97
CA ASN A 152 -3.53 -25.90 -3.97
C ASN A 152 -3.11 -25.39 -2.58
N PRO A 153 -3.26 -24.10 -2.25
CA PRO A 153 -2.77 -23.56 -0.98
C PRO A 153 -3.50 -24.18 0.22
N SER A 154 -2.77 -24.48 1.30
CA SER A 154 -3.37 -24.97 2.55
C SER A 154 -4.33 -23.93 3.16
N SER A 155 -5.19 -24.38 4.07
CA SER A 155 -5.98 -23.45 4.89
C SER A 155 -5.07 -22.52 5.70
N ALA A 156 -4.00 -23.04 6.32
CA ALA A 156 -3.09 -22.21 7.10
C ALA A 156 -2.38 -21.15 6.23
N LEU A 157 -1.96 -21.49 5.00
CA LEU A 157 -1.37 -20.51 4.10
C LEU A 157 -2.37 -19.42 3.70
N ARG A 158 -3.63 -19.79 3.43
CA ARG A 158 -4.72 -18.82 3.16
C ARG A 158 -4.97 -17.89 4.34
N GLU A 159 -5.09 -18.45 5.54
CA GLU A 159 -5.27 -17.69 6.78
C GLU A 159 -4.09 -16.75 7.06
N CYS A 160 -2.86 -17.24 6.84
CA CYS A 160 -1.66 -16.42 6.95
C CYS A 160 -1.69 -15.24 5.98
N GLN A 161 -2.05 -15.46 4.71
CA GLN A 161 -2.15 -14.35 3.76
C GLN A 161 -3.24 -13.34 4.13
N GLU A 162 -4.41 -13.80 4.59
CA GLU A 162 -5.45 -12.89 5.07
C GLU A 162 -4.99 -12.08 6.29
N ALA A 163 -4.24 -12.70 7.21
CA ALA A 163 -3.65 -12.00 8.36
C ALA A 163 -2.68 -10.89 7.90
N TYR A 164 -1.82 -11.14 6.90
CA TYR A 164 -0.95 -10.10 6.35
C TYR A 164 -1.72 -9.02 5.57
N ARG A 165 -2.81 -9.36 4.86
CA ARG A 165 -3.72 -8.35 4.27
C ARG A 165 -4.38 -7.49 5.35
N HIS A 166 -4.69 -8.07 6.50
CA HIS A 166 -5.17 -7.32 7.66
C HIS A 166 -4.10 -6.37 8.21
N VAL A 167 -2.85 -6.83 8.36
CA VAL A 167 -1.71 -5.97 8.74
C VAL A 167 -1.58 -4.76 7.81
N LEU A 168 -1.64 -4.96 6.49
CA LEU A 168 -1.55 -3.86 5.52
C LEU A 168 -2.66 -2.82 5.73
N ARG A 169 -3.90 -3.26 5.99
CA ARG A 169 -5.01 -2.35 6.33
C ARG A 169 -4.70 -1.56 7.60
N CYS A 170 -4.20 -2.21 8.66
CA CYS A 170 -3.81 -1.53 9.90
C CYS A 170 -2.65 -0.54 9.72
N ILE A 171 -1.71 -0.81 8.81
CA ILE A 171 -0.64 0.15 8.46
C ILE A 171 -1.25 1.41 7.85
N VAL A 172 -2.15 1.26 6.88
CA VAL A 172 -2.83 2.40 6.23
C VAL A 172 -3.65 3.19 7.26
N GLU A 173 -4.42 2.51 8.12
CA GLU A 173 -5.15 3.14 9.22
C GLU A 173 -4.22 3.94 10.14
N THR A 174 -3.07 3.36 10.50
CA THR A 174 -2.08 4.02 11.37
C THR A 174 -1.48 5.24 10.68
N ALA A 175 -1.12 5.15 9.40
CA ALA A 175 -0.58 6.26 8.63
C ALA A 175 -1.60 7.41 8.53
N ASN A 176 -2.86 7.11 8.23
CA ASN A 176 -3.94 8.11 8.19
C ASN A 176 -4.16 8.75 9.57
N ALA A 177 -4.11 7.97 10.65
CA ALA A 177 -4.23 8.49 12.02
C ALA A 177 -3.04 9.40 12.40
N GLN A 178 -1.83 9.06 11.96
CA GLN A 178 -0.63 9.91 12.15
C GLN A 178 -0.80 11.24 11.42
N GLN A 179 -1.25 11.22 10.17
CA GLN A 179 -1.51 12.44 9.40
C GLN A 179 -2.56 13.32 10.06
N HIS A 180 -3.65 12.73 10.56
CA HIS A 180 -4.69 13.47 11.26
C HIS A 180 -4.15 14.11 12.56
N ALA A 181 -3.31 13.39 13.32
CA ALA A 181 -2.68 13.93 14.52
C ALA A 181 -1.72 15.10 14.20
N LEU A 182 -0.93 14.98 13.13
CA LEU A 182 -0.06 16.05 12.67
C LEU A 182 -0.84 17.27 12.19
N ALA A 183 -1.92 17.08 11.43
CA ALA A 183 -2.79 18.16 10.98
C ALA A 183 -3.45 18.90 12.15
N ALA A 184 -3.92 18.16 13.17
CA ALA A 184 -4.47 18.74 14.39
C ALA A 184 -3.42 19.56 15.17
N ALA A 185 -2.19 19.05 15.27
CA ALA A 185 -1.09 19.76 15.92
C ALA A 185 -0.66 21.02 15.15
N ALA A 186 -0.62 20.97 13.82
CA ALA A 186 -0.26 22.12 12.98
C ALA A 186 -1.27 23.27 13.07
N CYS A 187 -2.52 23.00 13.48
CA CYS A 187 -3.53 24.02 13.72
C CYS A 187 -3.34 24.77 15.06
N MET A 188 -2.36 24.37 15.87
CA MET A 188 -1.98 25.09 17.08
C MET A 188 -1.19 26.34 16.67
N PRO A 189 -1.64 27.56 17.02
CA PRO A 189 -0.83 28.74 16.80
C PRO A 189 0.45 28.57 17.63
N ASN A 190 1.61 28.73 17.00
CA ASN A 190 2.81 29.05 17.74
C ASN A 190 2.48 30.36 18.44
N GLU A 191 2.26 30.32 19.76
CA GLU A 191 2.26 31.53 20.54
C GLU A 191 3.65 32.14 20.33
N CYS A 192 3.72 33.10 19.40
CA CYS A 192 4.84 34.01 19.29
C CYS A 192 4.87 34.71 20.65
N VAL A 193 5.71 34.20 21.53
CA VAL A 193 6.17 34.91 22.71
C VAL A 193 7.00 36.06 22.14
N ASP A 194 6.32 37.17 21.84
CA ASP A 194 6.98 38.45 21.61
C ASP A 194 7.58 38.88 22.96
N GLU A 195 8.88 38.61 23.14
CA GLU A 195 9.69 39.18 24.24
C GLU A 195 10.00 40.66 24.00
#